data_AF-A0A523LNG1-F1
#
_entry.id   AF-A0A523LNG1-F1
#
_cell.length_a   1.000
_cell.length_b   1.000
_cell.length_c   1.000
_cell.angle_alpha   90.00
_cell.angle_beta   90.00
_cell.angle_gamma   90.00
#
_symmetry.space_group_name_H-M   'P 1'
#
loop_
_entity.id
_entity.type
_entity.pdbx_description
1 polymer ?
#
loop_
_entity_poly.entity_id
_entity_poly.type
_entity_poly.pdbx_seq_one_letter_code
_entity_poly.pdbx_strand_id
1 'polypeptide(L)'
;MHLKLESWKRISAVIRNPAWVCLIWFGMTAGISLLATPLRFSASTITRPVALDVGQVVFAALNRAEFVALIILLILVRMAGSAKELWAGCGALALILLSQAMWLLPELSARTQQIIAGTEPPPSTVHGVYSILELSKLLLLLYLGFRSLQMLISRTKTPIPGA
;
A
#
# COMPACT_ATOMS: atom_id res chain seq x y z
N MET A 1 -30.71 -27.03 -1.91
CA MET A 1 -29.56 -27.06 -0.97
C MET A 1 -28.20 -26.93 -1.67
N HIS A 2 -27.95 -27.68 -2.75
CA HIS A 2 -26.69 -27.63 -3.55
C HIS A 2 -26.29 -26.23 -4.05
N LEU A 3 -27.22 -25.43 -4.58
CA LEU A 3 -26.94 -24.07 -5.08
C LEU A 3 -26.40 -23.11 -4.00
N LYS A 4 -26.79 -23.31 -2.74
CA LYS A 4 -26.36 -22.47 -1.60
C LYS A 4 -24.95 -22.82 -1.12
N LEU A 5 -24.54 -24.08 -1.25
CA LEU A 5 -23.19 -24.54 -0.90
C LEU A 5 -22.15 -24.04 -1.91
N GLU A 6 -22.48 -24.06 -3.21
CA GLU A 6 -21.59 -23.58 -4.27
C GLU A 6 -21.41 -22.05 -4.24
N SER A 7 -22.45 -21.28 -3.90
CA SER A 7 -22.32 -19.83 -3.72
C SER A 7 -21.42 -19.48 -2.52
N TRP A 8 -21.57 -20.17 -1.40
CA TRP A 8 -20.74 -19.96 -0.21
C TRP A 8 -19.26 -20.27 -0.45
N LYS A 9 -18.95 -21.36 -1.16
CA LYS A 9 -17.57 -21.69 -1.53
C LYS A 9 -16.94 -20.60 -2.40
N ARG A 10 -17.67 -20.10 -3.41
CA ARG A 10 -17.19 -18.99 -4.27
C ARG A 10 -16.94 -17.71 -3.48
N ILE A 11 -17.88 -17.30 -2.62
CA ILE A 11 -17.72 -16.10 -1.79
C ILE A 11 -16.50 -16.25 -0.87
N SER A 12 -16.34 -17.40 -0.22
CA SER A 12 -15.19 -17.66 0.65
C SER A 12 -13.85 -17.64 -0.11
N ALA A 13 -13.84 -18.03 -1.38
CA ALA A 13 -12.64 -18.01 -2.21
C ALA A 13 -12.26 -16.58 -2.62
N VAL A 14 -13.26 -15.73 -2.91
CA VAL A 14 -13.05 -14.30 -3.20
C VAL A 14 -12.54 -13.57 -1.95
N ILE A 15 -13.16 -13.79 -0.79
CA ILE A 15 -12.75 -13.13 0.47
C ILE A 15 -11.33 -13.51 0.86
N ARG A 16 -10.95 -14.79 0.66
CA ARG A 16 -9.58 -15.27 0.95
C ARG A 16 -8.55 -14.83 -0.09
N ASN A 17 -8.95 -14.22 -1.19
CA ASN A 17 -8.02 -13.77 -2.21
C ASN A 17 -7.33 -12.45 -1.77
N PRO A 18 -5.99 -12.36 -1.79
CA PRO A 18 -5.28 -11.16 -1.34
C PRO A 18 -5.47 -9.92 -2.22
N ALA A 19 -6.08 -10.03 -3.41
CA ALA A 19 -6.18 -8.93 -4.36
C ALA A 19 -6.88 -7.69 -3.81
N TRP A 20 -7.96 -7.88 -3.05
CA TRP A 20 -8.74 -6.75 -2.53
C TRP A 20 -7.90 -5.89 -1.56
N VAL A 21 -7.04 -6.52 -0.75
CA VAL A 21 -6.12 -5.80 0.15
C VAL A 21 -5.14 -4.97 -0.66
N CYS A 22 -4.53 -5.57 -1.69
CA CYS A 22 -3.58 -4.87 -2.55
C CYS A 22 -4.22 -3.64 -3.22
N LEU A 23 -5.45 -3.78 -3.73
CA LEU A 23 -6.15 -2.70 -4.44
C LEU A 23 -6.66 -1.59 -3.51
N ILE A 24 -7.14 -1.94 -2.31
CA ILE A 24 -7.51 -0.94 -1.29
C ILE A 24 -6.28 -0.19 -0.80
N TRP A 25 -5.19 -0.92 -0.53
CA TRP A 25 -3.94 -0.31 -0.10
C TRP A 25 -3.37 0.61 -1.19
N PHE A 26 -3.39 0.18 -2.46
CA PHE A 26 -3.07 1.02 -3.60
C PHE A 26 -3.92 2.30 -3.62
N GLY A 27 -5.24 2.17 -3.51
CA GLY A 27 -6.17 3.30 -3.58
C GLY A 27 -5.96 4.31 -2.46
N MET A 28 -5.77 3.84 -1.23
CA MET A 28 -5.46 4.68 -0.07
C MET A 28 -4.15 5.45 -0.28
N THR A 29 -3.09 4.74 -0.71
CA THR A 29 -1.76 5.32 -0.93
C THR A 29 -1.78 6.33 -2.07
N ALA A 30 -2.37 5.98 -3.22
CA ALA A 30 -2.48 6.89 -4.36
C ALA A 30 -3.32 8.13 -4.03
N GLY A 31 -4.45 7.94 -3.33
CA GLY A 31 -5.32 9.02 -2.90
C GLY A 31 -4.62 10.02 -1.99
N ILE A 32 -3.85 9.55 -1.01
CA ILE A 32 -3.15 10.42 -0.06
C ILE A 32 -1.86 10.99 -0.66
N SER A 33 -1.00 10.14 -1.21
CA SER A 33 0.36 10.52 -1.63
C SER A 33 0.39 11.25 -2.98
N LEU A 34 -0.44 10.85 -3.96
CA LEU A 34 -0.42 11.45 -5.30
C LEU A 34 -1.49 12.52 -5.49
N LEU A 35 -2.66 12.37 -4.86
CA LEU A 35 -3.77 13.31 -5.01
C LEU A 35 -3.79 14.36 -3.91
N ALA A 36 -3.99 13.96 -2.66
CA ALA A 36 -4.19 14.91 -1.56
C ALA A 36 -2.93 15.72 -1.24
N THR A 37 -1.74 15.11 -1.28
CA THR A 37 -0.49 15.75 -0.89
C THR A 37 -0.06 16.88 -1.83
N PRO A 38 -0.12 16.77 -3.16
CA PRO A 38 0.14 17.92 -4.03
C PRO A 38 -0.94 19.00 -3.92
N LEU A 39 -2.22 18.60 -3.91
CA LEU A 39 -3.35 19.53 -3.93
C LEU A 39 -3.40 20.44 -2.70
N ARG A 40 -2.99 19.98 -1.51
CA ARG A 40 -2.95 20.83 -0.31
C ARG A 40 -1.98 22.01 -0.44
N PHE A 41 -0.91 21.88 -1.24
CA PHE A 41 0.04 22.98 -1.49
C PHE A 41 -0.45 23.95 -2.57
N SER A 42 -1.52 23.59 -3.30
CA SER A 42 -2.16 24.47 -4.28
C SER A 42 -3.24 25.37 -3.66
N ALA A 43 -3.61 25.14 -2.40
CA ALA A 43 -4.61 25.96 -1.70
C ALA A 43 -4.05 27.35 -1.37
N SER A 44 -4.71 28.40 -1.85
CA SER A 44 -4.27 29.80 -1.68
C SER A 44 -4.22 30.29 -0.24
N THR A 45 -4.99 29.67 0.66
CA THR A 45 -5.09 30.05 2.07
C THR A 45 -4.12 29.28 2.98
N ILE A 46 -3.45 28.24 2.47
CA ILE A 46 -2.59 27.37 3.28
C ILE A 46 -1.13 27.79 3.12
N THR A 47 -0.45 28.03 4.24
CA THR A 47 1.00 28.29 4.25
C THR A 47 1.79 26.98 4.22
N ARG A 48 3.04 27.04 3.74
CA ARG A 48 3.93 25.86 3.66
C ARG A 48 4.11 25.15 5.02
N PRO A 49 4.39 25.84 6.15
CA PRO A 49 4.49 25.18 7.46
C PRO A 49 3.21 24.46 7.87
N VAL A 50 2.04 25.06 7.65
CA VAL A 50 0.74 24.44 7.96
C VAL A 50 0.49 23.20 7.11
N ALA A 51 0.75 23.26 5.80
CA ALA A 51 0.62 22.10 4.91
C ALA A 51 1.57 20.94 5.30
N LEU A 52 2.78 21.26 5.75
CA LEU A 52 3.75 20.27 6.19
C LEU A 52 3.36 19.65 7.54
N ASP A 53 2.87 20.43 8.49
CA ASP A 53 2.38 19.95 9.78
C ASP A 53 1.22 18.96 9.63
N VAL A 54 0.20 19.34 8.86
CA VAL A 54 -0.91 18.43 8.47
C VAL A 54 -0.36 17.18 7.78
N GLY A 55 0.66 17.34 6.95
CA GLY A 55 1.31 16.23 6.28
C GLY A 55 1.92 15.20 7.21
N GLN A 56 2.63 15.62 8.25
CA GLN A 56 3.23 14.68 9.21
C GLN A 56 2.18 13.78 9.86
N VAL A 57 1.05 14.36 10.27
CA VAL A 57 -0.05 13.62 10.90
C VAL A 57 -0.68 12.63 9.92
N VAL A 58 -0.98 13.07 8.69
CA VAL A 58 -1.60 12.22 7.66
C VAL A 58 -0.68 11.08 7.23
N PHE A 59 0.60 11.35 7.00
CA PHE A 59 1.57 10.31 6.60
C PHE A 59 1.86 9.32 7.75
N ALA A 60 1.86 9.77 9.01
CA ALA A 60 1.96 8.86 10.15
C ALA A 60 0.74 7.93 10.25
N ALA A 61 -0.46 8.46 10.02
CA ALA A 61 -1.68 7.67 9.99
C ALA A 61 -1.69 6.68 8.81
N LEU A 62 -1.30 7.14 7.61
CA LEU A 62 -1.13 6.29 6.43
C LEU A 62 -0.17 5.14 6.73
N ASN A 63 1.05 5.43 7.18
CA ASN A 63 2.07 4.41 7.47
C ASN A 63 1.55 3.32 8.43
N ARG A 64 0.79 3.69 9.48
CA ARG A 64 0.15 2.71 10.38
C ARG A 64 -0.88 1.85 9.65
N ALA A 65 -1.74 2.47 8.82
CA ALA A 65 -2.72 1.75 8.01
C ALA A 65 -2.05 0.81 6.99
N GLU A 66 -0.91 1.20 6.43
CA GLU A 66 -0.13 0.36 5.51
C GLU A 66 0.46 -0.87 6.21
N PHE A 67 0.97 -0.73 7.44
CA PHE A 67 1.41 -1.89 8.24
C PHE A 67 0.24 -2.86 8.53
N VAL A 68 -0.94 -2.34 8.84
CA VAL A 68 -2.14 -3.17 9.01
C VAL A 68 -2.49 -3.89 7.71
N ALA A 69 -2.48 -3.18 6.58
CA ALA A 69 -2.72 -3.77 5.27
C ALA A 69 -1.68 -4.85 4.92
N LEU A 70 -0.40 -4.62 5.24
CA LEU A 70 0.67 -5.60 5.05
C LEU A 70 0.41 -6.87 5.87
N ILE A 71 0.07 -6.74 7.16
CA ILE A 71 -0.21 -7.90 8.02
C ILE A 71 -1.38 -8.73 7.46
N ILE A 72 -2.48 -8.07 7.07
CA ILE A 72 -3.64 -8.74 6.48
C ILE A 72 -3.23 -9.43 5.17
N LEU A 73 -2.46 -8.76 4.31
CA LEU A 73 -1.97 -9.32 3.06
C LEU A 73 -1.16 -10.60 3.30
N LEU A 74 -0.21 -10.58 4.24
CA LEU A 74 0.62 -11.73 4.59
C LEU A 74 -0.22 -12.92 5.07
N ILE A 75 -1.22 -12.67 5.92
CA ILE A 75 -2.15 -13.70 6.38
C ILE A 75 -2.92 -14.32 5.20
N LEU A 76 -3.50 -13.48 4.33
CA LEU A 76 -4.27 -13.96 3.17
C LEU A 76 -3.41 -14.75 2.19
N VAL A 77 -2.20 -14.29 1.87
CA VAL A 77 -1.25 -15.01 1.00
C VAL A 77 -0.92 -16.38 1.59
N ARG A 78 -0.70 -16.45 2.90
CA ARG A 78 -0.40 -17.71 3.60
C ARG A 78 -1.59 -18.67 3.64
N MET A 79 -2.81 -18.16 3.78
CA MET A 79 -4.04 -18.95 3.81
C MET A 79 -4.49 -19.43 2.43
N ALA A 80 -4.28 -18.63 1.38
CA ALA A 80 -4.70 -18.93 0.02
C ALA A 80 -3.80 -19.97 -0.68
N GLY A 81 -2.69 -20.37 -0.05
CA GLY A 81 -1.72 -21.31 -0.63
C GLY A 81 -0.94 -20.73 -1.83
N SER A 82 -1.05 -19.43 -2.10
CA SER A 82 -0.37 -18.72 -3.20
C SER A 82 0.99 -18.14 -2.76
N ALA A 83 1.56 -18.74 -1.71
CA ALA A 83 2.78 -18.29 -1.07
C ALA A 83 3.97 -18.32 -2.04
N LYS A 84 4.09 -19.34 -2.89
CA LYS A 84 5.22 -19.48 -3.83
C LYS A 84 5.25 -18.34 -4.85
N GLU A 85 4.08 -17.85 -5.27
CA GLU A 85 3.95 -16.86 -6.33
C GLU A 85 4.01 -15.42 -5.81
N LEU A 86 3.53 -15.16 -4.58
CA LEU A 86 3.35 -13.80 -4.07
C LEU A 86 4.35 -13.41 -2.97
N TRP A 87 5.07 -14.35 -2.36
CA TRP A 87 5.95 -14.04 -1.22
C TRP A 87 7.06 -13.06 -1.57
N ALA A 88 7.70 -13.19 -2.72
CA ALA A 88 8.77 -12.29 -3.13
C ALA A 88 8.26 -10.84 -3.21
N GLY A 89 7.08 -10.63 -3.81
CA GLY A 89 6.45 -9.30 -3.86
C GLY A 89 6.02 -8.78 -2.49
N CYS A 90 5.50 -9.65 -1.62
CA CYS A 90 5.16 -9.25 -0.25
C CYS A 90 6.40 -8.88 0.57
N GLY A 91 7.52 -9.59 0.38
CA GLY A 91 8.81 -9.26 0.98
C GLY A 91 9.34 -7.93 0.50
N ALA A 92 9.23 -7.64 -0.81
CA ALA A 92 9.59 -6.35 -1.36
C ALA A 92 8.71 -5.20 -0.80
N LEU A 93 7.39 -5.40 -0.66
CA LEU A 93 6.51 -4.42 0.01
C LEU A 93 6.92 -4.16 1.46
N ALA A 94 7.21 -5.23 2.21
CA ALA A 94 7.67 -5.12 3.59
C ALA A 94 8.98 -4.34 3.68
N LEU A 95 9.94 -4.62 2.80
CA LEU A 95 11.22 -3.91 2.75
C LEU A 95 11.03 -2.42 2.43
N ILE A 96 10.15 -2.10 1.48
CA ILE A 96 9.80 -0.70 1.17
C ILE A 96 9.20 -0.02 2.40
N LEU A 97 8.18 -0.61 3.03
CA LEU A 97 7.56 -0.03 4.22
C LEU A 97 8.53 0.16 5.38
N LEU A 98 9.39 -0.82 5.63
CA LEU A 98 10.41 -0.73 6.68
C LEU A 98 11.41 0.40 6.39
N SER A 99 11.84 0.53 5.13
CA SER A 99 12.73 1.62 4.72
C SER A 99 12.06 2.98 4.85
N GLN A 100 10.77 3.08 4.49
CA GLN A 100 9.99 4.30 4.65
C GLN A 100 9.80 4.66 6.13
N ALA A 101 9.41 3.71 6.97
CA ALA A 101 9.08 3.94 8.37
C ALA A 101 10.29 4.21 9.27
N MET A 102 11.39 3.48 9.07
CA MET A 102 12.55 3.53 9.98
C MET A 102 13.63 4.51 9.54
N TRP A 103 13.62 4.95 8.28
CA TRP A 103 14.65 5.84 7.75
C TRP A 103 14.08 7.09 7.10
N LEU A 104 13.26 6.94 6.05
CA LEU A 104 12.89 8.08 5.22
C LEU A 104 11.90 9.03 5.94
N LEU A 105 10.88 8.49 6.60
CA LEU A 105 9.89 9.31 7.33
C LEU A 105 10.50 10.06 8.52
N PRO A 106 11.36 9.46 9.38
CA PRO A 106 12.06 10.19 10.43
C PRO A 106 12.89 11.37 9.90
N GLU A 107 13.68 11.15 8.85
CA GLU A 107 14.53 12.18 8.22
C GLU A 107 13.67 13.31 7.60
N LEU A 108 12.58 12.95 6.92
CA LEU A 108 11.63 13.93 6.36
C LEU A 108 10.94 14.75 7.47
N SER A 109 10.55 14.10 8.58
CA SER A 109 9.93 14.77 9.72
C SER A 109 10.90 15.76 10.38
N ALA A 110 12.16 15.39 10.58
CA ALA A 110 13.17 16.31 11.12
C ALA A 110 13.35 17.57 10.24
N ARG A 111 13.38 17.39 8.92
CA ARG A 111 13.43 18.51 7.96
C ARG A 111 12.17 19.36 8.00
N THR A 112 11.00 18.73 8.09
CA THR A 112 9.74 19.45 8.26
C THR A 112 9.74 20.29 9.54
N GLN A 113 10.25 19.77 10.65
CA GLN A 113 10.34 20.51 11.90
C GLN A 113 11.24 21.74 11.80
N GLN A 114 12.36 21.65 11.05
CA GLN A 114 13.21 22.82 10.77
C GLN A 114 12.44 23.91 10.01
N ILE A 115 11.68 23.53 8.97
CA ILE A 115 10.88 24.47 8.18
C ILE A 115 9.79 25.12 9.04
N ILE A 116 9.14 24.35 9.91
CA ILE A 116 8.12 24.85 10.85
C ILE A 116 8.76 25.83 11.85
N ALA A 117 10.00 25.58 12.28
CA ALA A 117 10.77 26.49 13.13
C ALA A 117 11.36 27.70 12.39
N GLY A 118 11.06 27.88 11.09
CA GLY A 118 11.56 29.00 10.29
C GLY A 118 12.99 28.84 9.76
N THR A 119 13.56 27.63 9.84
CA THR A 119 14.90 27.31 9.32
C THR A 119 14.79 26.48 8.04
N GLU A 120 15.49 26.87 6.97
CA GLU A 120 15.53 26.07 5.74
C GLU A 120 16.60 24.96 5.84
N PRO A 121 16.22 23.67 5.70
CA PRO A 121 17.16 22.57 5.69
C PRO A 121 18.08 22.61 4.45
N PRO A 122 19.30 22.07 4.54
CA PRO A 122 20.17 21.93 3.38
C PRO A 122 19.54 21.00 2.32
N PRO A 123 19.90 21.15 1.02
CA PRO A 123 19.39 20.31 -0.05
C PRO A 123 19.57 18.82 0.23
N SER A 124 18.61 18.00 -0.20
CA SER A 124 18.65 16.56 -0.02
C SER A 124 17.83 15.82 -1.05
N THR A 125 18.29 14.61 -1.37
CA THR A 125 17.62 13.67 -2.27
C THR A 125 16.61 12.78 -1.55
N VAL A 126 16.51 12.83 -0.21
CA VAL A 126 15.66 11.94 0.59
C VAL A 126 14.19 11.98 0.16
N HIS A 127 13.66 13.18 -0.14
CA HIS A 127 12.29 13.30 -0.64
C HIS A 127 12.11 12.62 -2.01
N GLY A 128 13.11 12.73 -2.89
CA GLY A 128 13.12 12.03 -4.18
C GLY A 128 13.17 10.50 -4.00
N VAL A 129 14.02 10.00 -3.10
CA VAL A 129 14.10 8.56 -2.78
C VAL A 129 12.78 8.04 -2.23
N TYR A 130 12.14 8.77 -1.31
CA TYR A 130 10.82 8.44 -0.79
C TYR A 130 9.78 8.36 -1.93
N SER A 131 9.75 9.36 -2.81
CA SER A 131 8.82 9.40 -3.95
C SER A 131 9.02 8.23 -4.91
N ILE A 132 10.26 7.82 -5.20
CA ILE A 132 10.56 6.66 -6.06
C ILE A 132 10.09 5.36 -5.41
N LEU A 133 10.34 5.17 -4.11
CA LEU A 133 9.86 3.99 -3.38
C LEU A 133 8.33 3.96 -3.30
N GLU A 134 7.69 5.11 -3.13
CA GLU A 134 6.23 5.23 -3.11
C GLU A 134 5.61 4.79 -4.46
N LEU A 135 6.16 5.30 -5.57
CA LEU A 135 5.72 4.90 -6.91
C LEU A 135 5.97 3.40 -7.17
N SER A 136 7.13 2.89 -6.73
CA SER A 136 7.48 1.48 -6.86
C SER A 136 6.52 0.59 -6.06
N LYS A 137 6.14 1.00 -4.84
CA LYS A 137 5.13 0.34 -4.00
C LYS A 137 3.77 0.30 -4.69
N LEU A 138 3.33 1.42 -5.27
CA LEU A 138 2.06 1.49 -6.02
C LEU A 138 2.03 0.52 -7.20
N LEU A 139 3.10 0.49 -8.01
CA LEU A 139 3.21 -0.44 -9.14
C LEU A 139 3.21 -1.91 -8.67
N LEU A 140 3.92 -2.20 -7.58
CA LEU A 140 4.00 -3.54 -7.01
C LEU A 140 2.64 -3.99 -6.44
N LEU A 141 1.92 -3.11 -5.74
CA LEU A 141 0.56 -3.39 -5.25
C LEU A 141 -0.40 -3.69 -6.41
N LEU A 142 -0.32 -2.90 -7.49
CA LEU A 142 -1.14 -3.11 -8.68
C LEU A 142 -0.83 -4.46 -9.33
N TYR A 143 0.47 -4.77 -9.50
CA TYR A 143 0.93 -6.05 -10.03
C TYR A 143 0.43 -7.23 -9.18
N LEU A 144 0.63 -7.19 -7.86
CA LEU A 144 0.21 -8.28 -6.95
C LEU A 144 -1.32 -8.44 -6.91
N GLY A 145 -2.05 -7.32 -6.94
CA GLY A 145 -3.51 -7.33 -7.01
C GLY A 145 -4.02 -8.05 -8.24
N PHE A 146 -3.57 -7.65 -9.43
CA PHE A 146 -3.97 -8.29 -10.69
C PHE A 146 -3.48 -9.73 -10.80
N ARG A 147 -2.24 -10.01 -10.37
CA ARG A 147 -1.70 -11.37 -10.38
C ARG A 147 -2.54 -12.29 -9.50
N SER A 148 -2.97 -11.81 -8.33
CA SER A 148 -3.85 -12.56 -7.43
C SER A 148 -5.23 -12.81 -8.01
N LEU A 149 -5.81 -11.84 -8.73
CA LEU A 149 -7.08 -12.02 -9.46
C LEU A 149 -6.94 -13.05 -10.58
N GLN A 150 -5.87 -13.00 -11.37
CA GLN A 150 -5.61 -13.97 -12.43
C GLN A 150 -5.53 -15.40 -11.86
N MET A 151 -4.82 -15.59 -10.75
CA MET A 151 -4.74 -16.90 -10.09
C MET A 151 -6.10 -17.41 -9.60
N LEU A 152 -6.97 -16.52 -9.11
CA LEU A 152 -8.34 -16.89 -8.72
C LEU A 152 -9.13 -17.41 -9.93
N ILE A 153 -9.06 -16.69 -11.05
CA ILE A 153 -9.76 -17.04 -12.28
C ILE A 153 -9.26 -18.38 -12.82
N SER A 154 -7.93 -18.60 -12.86
CA SER A 154 -7.34 -19.86 -13.30
C SER A 154 -7.80 -21.05 -12.46
N ARG A 155 -7.88 -20.90 -11.12
CA ARG A 155 -8.37 -21.96 -10.21
C ARG A 155 -9.85 -22.30 -10.41
N THR A 156 -10.66 -21.35 -10.88
CA THR A 156 -12.08 -21.60 -11.17
C THR A 156 -12.33 -22.26 -12.53
N LYS A 157 -11.35 -22.22 -13.45
CA LYS A 157 -11.49 -22.76 -14.81
C LYS A 157 -10.99 -24.20 -14.97
N THR A 158 -10.15 -24.70 -14.06
CA THR A 158 -9.67 -26.10 -14.11
C THR A 158 -10.79 -27.07 -13.75
N PRO A 159 -11.24 -27.95 -14.68
CA PRO A 159 -12.18 -29.02 -14.36
C PRO A 159 -11.51 -30.01 -13.40
N ILE A 160 -12.29 -30.65 -12.53
CA ILE A 160 -11.81 -31.79 -11.73
C ILE A 160 -11.46 -32.91 -12.74
N PRO A 161 -10.23 -33.46 -12.75
CA PRO A 161 -9.93 -34.60 -13.59
C PRO A 161 -10.83 -35.78 -13.17
N GLY A 162 -11.75 -36.20 -14.05
CA GLY A 162 -12.66 -37.32 -13.82
C GLY A 162 -14.12 -37.00 -13.50
N ALA A 163 -14.60 -35.78 -13.79
CA ALA A 163 -16.03 -35.45 -13.85
C ALA A 163 -16.54 -35.40 -15.30
#